data_AF-A0A7K4IPL4-F1
#
_entry.id   AF-A0A7K4IPL4-F1
#
_cell.length_a   1.000
_cell.length_b   1.000
_cell.length_c   1.000
_cell.angle_alpha   90.00
_cell.angle_beta   90.00
_cell.angle_gamma   90.00
#
_symmetry.space_group_name_H-M   'P 1'
#
loop_
_entity.id
_entity.type
_entity.pdbx_description
1 polymer ?
#
loop_
_entity_poly.entity_id
_entity_poly.type
_entity_poly.pdbx_seq_one_letter_code
_entity_poly.pdbx_strand_id
1 'polypeptide(L)'
;MLEYLAIMLIFTLPLILYAAYKRRFKALGLAALMGLAIGMPWDTISAGILKTWSWNEEQLIGVWIGWLPLEEYLFMVLVPMMLIGGALIFKIDLYICNNKE
;
A
#
# COMPACT_ATOMS: atom_id res chain seq x y z
N MET A 1 16.62 5.67 -7.09
CA MET A 1 16.43 4.76 -5.93
C MET A 1 15.58 5.41 -4.84
N LEU A 2 16.07 6.43 -4.11
CA LEU A 2 15.25 7.19 -3.14
C LEU A 2 14.04 7.90 -3.78
N GLU A 3 14.16 8.31 -5.05
CA GLU A 3 13.09 8.94 -5.81
C GLU A 3 11.86 8.03 -5.95
N TYR A 4 12.05 6.72 -6.18
CA TYR A 4 10.94 5.77 -6.31
C TYR A 4 10.15 5.66 -4.99
N LEU A 5 10.87 5.52 -3.88
CA LEU A 5 10.27 5.47 -2.55
C LEU A 5 9.58 6.81 -2.21
N ALA A 6 10.21 7.94 -2.55
CA ALA A 6 9.61 9.25 -2.37
C ALA A 6 8.32 9.41 -3.18
N ILE A 7 8.29 8.97 -4.43
CA ILE A 7 7.09 8.98 -5.27
C ILE A 7 5.99 8.13 -4.62
N MET A 8 6.29 6.90 -4.22
CA MET A 8 5.33 6.02 -3.56
C MET A 8 4.74 6.68 -2.30
N LEU A 9 5.57 7.30 -1.48
CA LEU A 9 5.15 7.98 -0.25
C LEU A 9 4.32 9.23 -0.54
N ILE A 10 4.70 10.05 -1.53
CA ILE A 10 3.97 11.26 -1.90
C ILE A 10 2.54 10.93 -2.33
N PHE A 11 2.35 9.84 -3.07
CA PHE A 11 1.02 9.43 -3.52
C PHE A 11 0.20 8.76 -2.41
N THR A 12 0.83 7.92 -1.58
CA THR A 12 0.09 7.11 -0.60
C THR A 12 -0.15 7.83 0.73
N LEU A 13 0.84 8.57 1.25
CA LEU A 13 0.78 9.15 2.59
C LEU A 13 -0.38 10.13 2.82
N PRO A 14 -0.72 11.07 1.92
CA PRO A 14 -1.76 12.05 2.20
C PRO A 14 -3.12 11.40 2.53
N LEU A 15 -3.50 10.37 1.77
CA LEU A 15 -4.77 9.65 1.97
C LEU A 15 -4.75 8.77 3.22
N ILE A 16 -3.61 8.12 3.50
CA ILE A 16 -3.43 7.31 4.70
C ILE A 16 -3.48 8.19 5.96
N LEU A 17 -2.74 9.30 5.97
CA LEU A 17 -2.69 10.24 7.09
C LEU A 17 -4.04 10.89 7.34
N TYR A 18 -4.79 11.25 6.28
CA TYR A 18 -6.13 11.79 6.45
C TYR A 18 -7.11 10.74 7.00
N ALA A 19 -7.07 9.50 6.50
CA ALA A 19 -7.88 8.41 7.04
C ALA A 19 -7.52 8.10 8.50
N ALA A 20 -6.24 8.16 8.86
CA ALA A 20 -5.75 8.05 10.24
C ALA A 20 -6.25 9.22 11.11
N TYR A 21 -6.23 10.46 10.60
CA TYR A 21 -6.79 11.64 11.27
C TYR A 21 -8.29 11.47 11.55
N LYS A 22 -9.05 10.87 10.62
CA LYS A 22 -10.46 10.46 10.82
C LYS A 22 -10.61 9.20 11.69
N ARG A 23 -9.55 8.78 12.38
CA ARG A 23 -9.50 7.63 13.32
C ARG A 23 -9.89 6.29 12.70
N ARG A 24 -9.62 6.07 11.41
CA ARG A 24 -9.92 4.81 10.71
C ARG A 24 -8.81 3.76 10.80
N PHE A 25 -8.05 3.75 11.90
CA PHE A 25 -6.88 2.88 12.11
C PHE A 25 -7.19 1.38 11.93
N LYS A 26 -8.37 0.91 12.37
CA LYS A 26 -8.76 -0.49 12.21
C LYS A 26 -8.87 -0.91 10.74
N ALA A 27 -9.46 -0.06 9.91
CA ALA A 27 -9.63 -0.34 8.49
C ALA A 27 -8.29 -0.29 7.75
N LEU A 28 -7.44 0.70 8.09
CA LEU A 28 -6.09 0.80 7.54
C LEU A 28 -5.22 -0.40 7.93
N GLY A 29 -5.25 -0.80 9.21
CA GLY A 29 -4.51 -1.97 9.69
C GLY A 29 -4.98 -3.27 9.05
N LEU A 30 -6.30 -3.44 8.87
CA LEU A 30 -6.84 -4.59 8.16
C LEU A 30 -6.41 -4.59 6.69
N ALA A 31 -6.44 -3.43 6.02
CA ALA A 31 -5.99 -3.30 4.63
C ALA A 31 -4.52 -3.66 4.47
N ALA A 32 -3.66 -3.17 5.37
CA ALA A 32 -2.23 -3.51 5.40
C ALA A 32 -2.02 -5.02 5.61
N LEU A 33 -2.72 -5.60 6.58
CA LEU A 33 -2.61 -7.03 6.90
C LEU A 33 -3.07 -7.90 5.71
N MET A 34 -4.20 -7.55 5.09
CA MET A 34 -4.71 -8.28 3.92
C MET A 34 -3.78 -8.13 2.71
N GLY A 35 -3.23 -6.93 2.50
CA GLY A 35 -2.24 -6.66 1.46
C GLY A 35 -1.01 -7.54 1.60
N LEU A 36 -0.46 -7.65 2.81
CA LEU A 36 0.65 -8.57 3.10
C LEU A 36 0.25 -10.03 2.95
N ALA A 37 -0.88 -10.44 3.53
CA ALA A 37 -1.31 -11.84 3.53
C ALA A 37 -1.56 -12.41 2.12
N ILE A 38 -1.96 -11.56 1.17
CA ILE A 38 -2.22 -11.96 -0.21
C ILE A 38 -1.04 -11.66 -1.13
N GLY A 39 -0.49 -10.44 -1.05
CA GLY A 39 0.58 -9.97 -1.93
C GLY A 39 1.90 -10.70 -1.68
N MET A 40 2.27 -10.91 -0.42
CA MET A 40 3.57 -11.51 -0.09
C MET A 40 3.68 -12.94 -0.65
N PRO A 41 2.70 -13.86 -0.45
CA PRO A 41 2.77 -15.17 -1.07
C PRO A 41 2.78 -15.10 -2.60
N TRP A 42 1.95 -14.23 -3.19
CA TRP A 42 1.85 -14.11 -4.65
C TRP A 42 3.18 -13.71 -5.29
N ASP A 43 3.86 -12.68 -4.77
CA ASP A 43 5.12 -12.21 -5.34
C ASP A 43 6.27 -13.16 -5.03
N THR A 44 6.27 -13.77 -3.84
CA THR A 44 7.27 -14.80 -3.51
C THR A 44 7.18 -15.99 -4.48
N ILE A 45 5.96 -16.43 -4.81
CA ILE A 45 5.75 -17.51 -5.78
C ILE A 45 6.13 -17.03 -7.19
N SER A 46 5.63 -15.88 -7.61
CA SER A 46 5.77 -15.41 -8.99
C SER A 46 7.21 -15.05 -9.34
N ALA A 47 7.83 -14.18 -8.56
CA ALA A 47 9.19 -13.71 -8.83
C ALA A 47 10.25 -14.61 -8.21
N GLY A 48 9.99 -15.18 -7.03
CA GLY A 48 10.96 -16.01 -6.32
C GLY A 48 11.06 -17.44 -6.83
N ILE A 49 9.93 -18.11 -7.07
CA ILE A 49 9.89 -19.54 -7.42
C ILE A 49 9.74 -19.71 -8.93
N LEU A 50 8.72 -19.11 -9.52
CA LEU A 50 8.39 -19.26 -10.94
C LEU A 50 9.25 -18.38 -11.84
N LYS A 51 9.92 -17.37 -11.27
CA LYS A 51 10.74 -16.37 -11.98
C LYS A 51 10.02 -15.78 -13.19
N THR A 52 8.70 -15.57 -13.07
CA THR A 52 7.89 -14.99 -14.15
C THR A 52 8.23 -13.53 -14.41
N TRP A 53 8.75 -12.85 -13.38
CA TRP A 53 9.29 -11.50 -13.46
C TRP A 53 10.36 -11.31 -12.38
N SER A 54 11.18 -10.26 -12.53
CA SER A 54 12.25 -9.92 -11.59
C SER A 54 12.37 -8.40 -11.43
N TRP A 55 13.03 -7.97 -10.36
CA TRP A 55 13.33 -6.56 -10.13
C TRP A 55 14.63 -6.14 -10.81
N ASN A 56 14.71 -4.87 -11.19
CA ASN A 56 15.98 -4.27 -11.55
C ASN A 56 16.73 -3.86 -10.28
N GLU A 57 17.81 -4.58 -9.96
CA GLU A 57 18.61 -4.36 -8.75
C GLU A 57 19.17 -2.93 -8.65
N GLU A 58 19.40 -2.25 -9.77
CA GLU A 58 19.89 -0.86 -9.80
C GLU A 58 18.85 0.16 -9.30
N GLN A 59 17.57 -0.22 -9.28
CA GLN A 59 16.47 0.65 -8.87
C GLN A 59 16.03 0.43 -7.42
N LEU A 60 16.47 -0.66 -6.79
CA LEU A 60 16.15 -1.04 -5.42
C LEU A 60 17.13 -0.45 -4.40
N ILE A 61 16.68 -0.20 -3.18
CA ILE A 61 17.48 0.21 -2.02
C ILE A 61 18.50 -0.86 -1.60
N GLY A 62 18.36 -2.09 -2.14
CA GLY A 62 19.27 -3.20 -1.86
C GLY A 62 19.00 -3.86 -0.51
N VAL A 63 17.90 -3.49 0.16
CA VAL A 63 17.45 -4.16 1.39
C VAL A 63 16.48 -5.26 1.00
N TRP A 64 16.87 -6.51 1.28
CA TRP A 64 16.09 -7.69 0.99
C TRP A 64 15.61 -8.34 2.29
N ILE A 65 14.34 -8.69 2.36
CA ILE A 65 13.75 -9.45 3.47
C ILE A 65 13.28 -10.78 2.88
N GLY A 66 13.99 -11.86 3.20
CA GLY A 66 13.74 -13.15 2.58
C GLY A 66 13.99 -13.10 1.08
N TRP A 67 12.93 -13.28 0.28
CA TRP A 67 13.01 -13.38 -1.18
C TRP A 67 12.56 -12.12 -1.92
N LEU A 68 12.07 -11.12 -1.19
CA LEU A 68 11.48 -9.90 -1.75
C LEU A 68 12.26 -8.67 -1.28
N PRO A 69 12.38 -7.63 -2.11
CA PRO A 69 12.97 -6.38 -1.68
C PRO A 69 12.01 -5.62 -0.75
N LEU A 70 12.55 -4.79 0.14
CA LEU A 70 11.79 -4.03 1.13
C LEU A 70 10.64 -3.21 0.50
N GLU A 71 10.87 -2.68 -0.70
CA GLU A 71 9.94 -1.87 -1.45
C GLU A 71 8.64 -2.61 -1.76
N GLU A 72 8.68 -3.92 -2.00
CA GLU A 72 7.46 -4.70 -2.27
C GLU A 72 6.61 -4.85 -1.02
N TYR A 73 7.24 -5.05 0.15
CA TYR A 73 6.51 -5.04 1.41
C TYR A 73 5.86 -3.69 1.68
N LEU A 74 6.57 -2.59 1.38
CA LEU A 74 6.02 -1.25 1.50
C LEU A 74 4.87 -1.04 0.51
N PHE A 75 5.00 -1.50 -0.73
CA PHE A 75 3.94 -1.41 -1.74
C PHE A 75 2.67 -2.18 -1.30
N MET A 76 2.84 -3.43 -0.85
CA MET A 76 1.76 -4.29 -0.35
C MET A 76 1.03 -3.71 0.88
N VAL A 77 1.66 -2.82 1.63
CA VAL A 77 1.06 -2.16 2.79
C VAL A 77 0.44 -0.82 2.40
N LEU A 78 1.24 0.06 1.78
CA LEU A 78 0.89 1.45 1.54
C LEU A 78 -0.24 1.57 0.50
N VAL A 79 -0.22 0.77 -0.57
CA VAL A 79 -1.23 0.87 -1.63
C VAL A 79 -2.62 0.45 -1.15
N PRO A 80 -2.81 -0.70 -0.49
CA PRO A 80 -4.12 -1.06 0.07
C PRO A 80 -4.60 -0.07 1.14
N MET A 81 -3.71 0.42 2.00
CA MET A 81 -4.05 1.45 2.98
C MET A 81 -4.52 2.74 2.31
N MET A 82 -3.84 3.18 1.25
CA MET A 82 -4.23 4.36 0.47
C MET A 82 -5.61 4.19 -0.16
N LEU A 83 -5.87 3.04 -0.80
CA LEU A 83 -7.15 2.76 -1.47
C LEU A 83 -8.32 2.73 -0.47
N ILE A 84 -8.16 2.01 0.64
CA ILE A 84 -9.20 1.93 1.68
C ILE A 84 -9.36 3.28 2.38
N GLY A 85 -8.26 3.97 2.67
CA GLY A 85 -8.27 5.32 3.22
C GLY A 85 -9.07 6.27 2.34
N GLY A 86 -8.72 6.36 1.06
CA GLY A 86 -9.43 7.16 0.05
C GLY A 86 -10.91 6.80 -0.03
N ALA A 87 -11.25 5.52 -0.22
CA ALA A 87 -12.63 5.07 -0.37
C ALA A 87 -13.52 5.43 0.83
N LEU A 88 -13.00 5.31 2.05
CA LEU A 88 -13.73 5.67 3.26
C LEU A 88 -13.98 7.18 3.37
N ILE A 89 -13.05 8.00 2.88
CA ILE A 89 -13.19 9.46 2.84
C ILE A 89 -14.31 9.84 1.87
N PHE A 90 -14.23 9.39 0.63
CA PHE A 90 -15.23 9.68 -0.39
C PHE A 90 -16.63 9.22 0.02
N LYS A 91 -16.75 8.06 0.67
CA LYS A 91 -18.04 7.57 1.18
C LYS A 91 -18.66 8.51 2.22
N ILE A 92 -17.86 9.12 3.09
CA ILE A 92 -18.34 10.06 4.10
C ILE A 92 -18.81 11.36 3.44
N ASP A 93 -18.03 11.89 2.50
CA ASP A 93 -18.35 13.16 1.84
C ASP A 93 -19.66 13.04 1.03
N LEU A 94 -19.88 11.89 0.35
CA LEU A 94 -21.14 11.59 -0.33
C LEU A 94 -22.33 11.49 0.64
N TYR A 95 -22.15 10.85 1.80
CA TYR A 95 -23.21 10.72 2.80
C TYR A 95 -23.63 12.06 3.40
N ILE A 96 -22.67 12.96 3.65
CA ILE A 96 -22.95 14.30 4.18
C ILE A 96 -23.68 15.16 3.13
N CYS A 97 -23.29 15.06 1.85
CA CYS A 97 -23.93 15.79 0.76
C CYS A 97 -25.41 15.40 0.63
N ASN A 98 -25.69 14.08 0.58
CA ASN A 98 -27.06 13.56 0.39
C ASN A 98 -28.02 13.82 1.57
N ASN A 99 -27.54 14.12 2.78
CA ASN A 99 -28.40 14.40 3.95
C ASN A 99 -28.55 15.90 4.26
N LYS A 100 -27.97 16.79 3.43
CA LYS A 100 -28.12 18.23 3.56
C LYS A 100 -29.17 18.82 2.62
N GLU A 101 -29.72 18.01 1.72
CA GLU A 101 -30.89 18.31 0.87
C GLU A 101 -32.18 17.80 1.53
#